data_AF-A0A0N4U3Y4-F1
#
_entry.id   AF-A0A0N4U3Y4-F1
#
_cell.length_a   1.000
_cell.length_b   1.000
_cell.length_c   1.000
_cell.angle_alpha   90.00
_cell.angle_beta   90.00
_cell.angle_gamma   90.00
#
_symmetry.space_group_name_H-M   'P 1'
#
loop_
_entity.id
_entity.type
_entity.pdbx_description
1 polymer ?
#
loop_
_entity_poly.entity_id
_entity_poly.type
_entity_poly.pdbx_seq_one_letter_code
_entity_poly.pdbx_strand_id
1 'polypeptide(L)'
;MPNIIKVRNEKFLFIIRSIFCELRKSDKNFSHANATFRFIIMKIRGNTKCLNENIDEFNHFASAYLHYLRSTRRLQELQQKYKGYELSIQDSAKLVGLKLPETRHQN
;
A
#
# COMPACT_ATOMS: atom_id res chain seq x y z
N MET A 1 -33.55 6.89 12.42
CA MET A 1 -32.79 6.72 11.16
C MET A 1 -31.48 7.49 11.27
N PRO A 2 -30.29 6.85 11.18
CA PRO A 2 -29.02 7.57 11.16
C PRO A 2 -28.94 8.47 9.92
N ASN A 3 -28.43 9.69 10.10
CA ASN A 3 -28.25 10.63 9.00
C ASN A 3 -27.20 10.06 8.02
N ILE A 4 -27.62 9.80 6.78
CA ILE A 4 -26.80 9.15 5.74
C ILE A 4 -25.47 9.89 5.54
N ILE A 5 -25.47 11.23 5.59
CA ILE A 5 -24.26 12.05 5.44
C ILE A 5 -23.29 11.81 6.60
N LYS A 6 -23.80 11.70 7.83
CA LYS A 6 -22.97 11.39 9.02
C LYS A 6 -22.29 10.02 8.88
N VAL A 7 -23.04 9.00 8.46
CA VAL A 7 -22.50 7.64 8.26
C VAL A 7 -21.40 7.62 7.19
N ARG A 8 -21.60 8.33 6.06
CA ARG A 8 -20.60 8.44 4.99
C ARG A 8 -19.32 9.13 5.47
N ASN A 9 -19.46 10.18 6.28
CA ASN A 9 -18.33 10.91 6.86
C ASN A 9 -17.57 10.07 7.91
N GLU A 10 -18.28 9.27 8.71
CA GLU A 10 -17.65 8.34 9.66
C GLU A 10 -16.78 7.29 8.94
N LYS A 11 -17.29 6.72 7.84
CA LYS A 11 -16.52 5.80 7.00
C LYS A 11 -15.26 6.45 6.44
N PHE A 12 -15.38 7.68 5.93
CA PHE A 12 -14.22 8.42 5.40
C PHE A 12 -13.15 8.63 6.47
N LEU A 13 -13.55 9.09 7.66
CA LEU A 13 -12.63 9.30 8.78
C LEU A 13 -11.97 7.99 9.23
N PHE A 14 -12.69 6.88 9.23
CA PHE A 14 -12.13 5.56 9.51
C PHE A 14 -11.05 5.15 8.49
N ILE A 15 -11.29 5.40 7.20
CA ILE A 15 -10.31 5.12 6.14
C ILE A 15 -9.07 6.01 6.31
N ILE A 16 -9.23 7.31 6.55
CA ILE A 16 -8.10 8.23 6.78
C ILE A 16 -7.27 7.81 8.00
N ARG A 17 -7.93 7.43 9.10
CA ARG A 17 -7.23 6.87 10.29
C ARG A 17 -6.46 5.62 9.92
N SER A 18 -7.05 4.73 9.13
CA SER A 18 -6.40 3.51 8.65
C SER A 18 -5.19 3.80 7.76
N ILE A 19 -5.26 4.82 6.88
CA ILE A 19 -4.13 5.28 6.06
C ILE A 19 -2.98 5.73 6.97
N PHE A 20 -3.26 6.55 7.99
CA PHE A 20 -2.22 6.97 8.93
C PHE A 20 -1.65 5.81 9.75
N CYS A 21 -2.45 4.79 10.06
CA CYS A 21 -1.94 3.57 10.70
C CYS A 21 -1.00 2.79 9.77
N GLU A 22 -1.32 2.65 8.48
CA GLU A 22 -0.43 1.98 7.53
C GLU A 22 0.84 2.78 7.25
N LEU A 23 0.75 4.12 7.13
CA LEU A 23 1.94 4.97 6.97
C LEU A 23 2.90 4.85 8.16
N ARG A 24 2.39 4.74 9.40
CA ARG A 24 3.21 4.47 10.59
C ARG A 24 3.90 3.12 10.60
N LYS A 25 3.32 2.11 9.92
CA LYS A 25 3.96 0.80 9.80
C LYS A 25 5.12 0.84 8.81
N SER A 26 4.98 1.63 7.73
CA SER A 26 6.02 1.76 6.71
C SER A 26 7.18 2.65 7.16
N ASP A 27 6.89 3.76 7.85
CA ASP A 27 7.90 4.69 8.37
C ASP A 27 7.75 4.86 9.89
N LYS A 28 8.74 4.37 10.64
CA LYS A 28 8.77 4.46 12.12
C LYS A 28 8.84 5.91 12.61
N ASN A 29 9.36 6.83 11.80
CA ASN A 29 9.44 8.26 12.12
C ASN A 29 8.19 9.02 11.69
N PHE A 30 7.16 8.34 11.16
CA PHE A 30 5.92 8.98 10.78
C PHE A 30 5.18 9.50 12.02
N SER A 31 5.19 10.82 12.16
CA SER A 31 4.49 11.55 13.21
C SER A 31 3.56 12.60 12.62
N HIS A 32 2.76 13.24 13.47
CA HIS A 32 1.90 14.37 13.11
C HIS A 32 2.68 15.57 12.53
N ALA A 33 3.98 15.64 12.82
CA ALA A 33 4.88 16.65 12.26
C ALA A 33 5.32 16.36 10.81
N ASN A 34 5.10 15.15 10.29
CA ASN A 34 5.50 14.79 8.93
C ASN A 34 4.76 15.64 7.89
N ALA A 35 5.48 16.11 6.87
CA ALA A 35 4.93 16.93 5.79
C ALA A 35 3.73 16.25 5.11
N THR A 36 3.78 14.93 4.91
CA THR A 36 2.69 14.15 4.31
C THR A 36 1.44 14.16 5.18
N PHE A 37 1.58 13.99 6.50
CA PHE A 37 0.47 14.06 7.44
C PHE A 37 -0.21 15.44 7.37
N ARG A 38 0.58 16.51 7.46
CA ARG A 38 0.08 17.88 7.38
C ARG A 38 -0.60 18.18 6.05
N PHE A 39 -0.02 17.74 4.93
CA PHE A 39 -0.58 17.92 3.61
C PHE A 39 -1.95 17.26 3.47
N ILE A 40 -2.09 16.00 3.90
CA ILE A 40 -3.38 15.29 3.85
C ILE A 40 -4.43 16.01 4.68
N ILE A 41 -4.11 16.38 5.93
CA ILE A 41 -5.04 17.09 6.80
C ILE A 41 -5.40 18.48 6.24
N MET A 42 -4.42 19.21 5.69
CA MET A 42 -4.64 20.50 5.04
C MET A 42 -5.60 20.36 3.86
N LYS A 43 -5.40 19.36 2.99
CA LYS A 43 -6.29 19.09 1.85
C LYS A 43 -7.70 18.72 2.28
N ILE A 44 -7.84 17.95 3.36
CA ILE A 44 -9.15 17.59 3.91
C ILE A 44 -9.86 18.82 4.49
N ARG A 45 -9.15 19.65 5.26
CA ARG A 45 -9.73 20.85 5.89
C ARG A 45 -10.07 21.93 4.88
N GLY A 46 -9.25 22.13 3.86
CA GLY A 46 -9.46 23.15 2.83
C GLY A 46 -10.62 22.84 1.88
N ASN A 47 -10.97 21.56 1.70
CA ASN A 47 -11.97 21.12 0.71
C ASN A 47 -13.22 20.49 1.34
N THR A 48 -13.58 20.85 2.57
CA THR A 48 -14.71 20.23 3.31
C THR A 48 -16.04 20.27 2.56
N LYS A 49 -16.32 21.34 1.80
CA LYS A 49 -17.55 21.43 0.97
C LYS A 49 -17.53 20.40 -0.16
N CYS A 50 -16.48 20.42 -0.99
CA CYS A 50 -16.27 19.47 -2.08
C CYS A 50 -16.23 18.01 -1.60
N LEU A 51 -15.66 17.78 -0.40
CA LEU A 51 -15.65 16.47 0.24
C LEU A 51 -17.05 15.97 0.57
N ASN A 52 -17.94 16.82 1.10
CA ASN A 52 -19.30 16.41 1.44
C ASN A 52 -20.15 16.14 0.18
N GLU A 53 -19.94 16.93 -0.88
CA GLU A 53 -20.63 16.76 -2.17
C GLU A 53 -20.21 15.47 -2.87
N ASN A 54 -18.91 15.15 -2.87
CA ASN A 54 -18.34 14.02 -3.60
C ASN A 54 -17.83 12.91 -2.65
N ILE A 55 -18.45 12.76 -1.48
CA ILE A 55 -17.93 11.90 -0.39
C ILE A 55 -17.74 10.45 -0.81
N ASP A 56 -18.56 9.94 -1.72
CA ASP A 56 -18.48 8.57 -2.22
C ASP A 56 -17.22 8.36 -3.09
N GLU A 57 -16.88 9.33 -3.93
CA GLU A 57 -15.64 9.32 -4.73
C GLU A 57 -14.41 9.43 -3.84
N PHE A 58 -14.43 10.33 -2.85
CA PHE A 58 -13.36 10.48 -1.88
C PHE A 58 -13.17 9.22 -1.04
N ASN A 59 -14.26 8.56 -0.63
CA ASN A 59 -14.23 7.26 0.04
C ASN A 59 -13.59 6.20 -0.84
N HIS A 60 -13.96 6.15 -2.12
CA HIS A 60 -13.39 5.19 -3.07
C HIS A 60 -11.89 5.42 -3.26
N PHE A 61 -11.48 6.66 -3.54
CA PHE A 61 -10.08 7.03 -3.75
C PHE A 61 -9.22 6.77 -2.50
N ALA A 62 -9.71 7.17 -1.32
CA ALA A 62 -9.02 6.91 -0.05
C ALA A 62 -8.90 5.40 0.22
N SER A 63 -9.95 4.63 -0.10
CA SER A 63 -9.91 3.17 0.03
C SER A 63 -8.90 2.54 -0.92
N ALA A 64 -8.87 2.96 -2.19
CA ALA A 64 -7.89 2.50 -3.17
C ALA A 64 -6.45 2.80 -2.72
N TYR A 65 -6.20 4.01 -2.20
CA TYR A 65 -4.89 4.38 -1.67
C TYR A 65 -4.50 3.54 -0.44
N LEU A 66 -5.45 3.31 0.48
CA LEU A 66 -5.22 2.42 1.63
C LEU A 66 -4.87 1.00 1.18
N HIS A 67 -5.58 0.47 0.18
CA HIS A 67 -5.29 -0.84 -0.41
C HIS A 67 -3.89 -0.87 -1.02
N TYR A 68 -3.52 0.16 -1.78
CA TYR A 68 -2.16 0.28 -2.33
C TYR A 68 -1.08 0.22 -1.25
N LEU A 69 -1.23 0.98 -0.16
CA LEU A 69 -0.27 0.98 0.95
C LEU A 69 -0.16 -0.41 1.61
N ARG A 70 -1.30 -1.05 1.89
CA ARG A 70 -1.35 -2.39 2.49
C ARG A 70 -0.70 -3.44 1.59
N SER A 71 -1.03 -3.43 0.31
CA SER A 71 -0.50 -4.37 -0.67
C SER A 71 1.00 -4.18 -0.85
N THR A 72 1.49 -2.94 -0.89
CA THR A 72 2.92 -2.64 -0.98
C THR A 72 3.68 -3.16 0.23
N ARG A 73 3.21 -2.88 1.45
CA ARG A 73 3.84 -3.40 2.68
C ARG A 73 3.84 -4.93 2.70
N ARG A 74 2.71 -5.55 2.36
CA ARG A 74 2.59 -7.01 2.33
C ARG A 74 3.49 -7.64 1.27
N LEU A 75 3.66 -7.00 0.12
CA LEU A 75 4.59 -7.44 -0.91
C LEU A 75 6.03 -7.44 -0.37
N GLN A 76 6.44 -6.39 0.34
CA GLN A 76 7.76 -6.31 0.96
C GLN A 76 7.96 -7.41 2.03
N GLU A 77 6.94 -7.65 2.87
CA GLU A 77 6.97 -8.74 3.86
C GLU A 77 7.09 -10.11 3.20
N LEU A 78 6.35 -10.35 2.11
CA LEU A 78 6.42 -11.59 1.34
C LEU A 78 7.77 -11.73 0.65
N GLN A 79 8.28 -10.67 0.03
CA GLN A 79 9.61 -10.65 -0.58
C GLN A 79 10.69 -10.91 0.45
N GLN A 80 10.56 -10.41 1.68
CA GLN A 80 11.52 -10.69 2.75
C GLN A 80 11.41 -12.13 3.25
N LYS A 81 10.19 -12.64 3.45
CA LYS A 81 9.93 -14.00 3.92
C LYS A 81 10.37 -15.06 2.91
N TYR A 82 10.06 -14.82 1.64
CA TYR A 82 10.41 -15.68 0.51
C TYR A 82 11.60 -15.14 -0.28
N LYS A 83 12.43 -14.31 0.37
CA LYS A 83 13.84 -14.16 0.01
C LYS A 83 14.55 -15.47 0.36
N GLY A 84 14.07 -16.59 -0.20
CA GLY A 84 14.92 -17.72 -0.42
C GLY A 84 16.13 -17.21 -1.19
N TYR A 85 17.27 -17.86 -0.99
CA TYR A 85 18.36 -17.72 -1.92
C TYR A 85 17.76 -17.77 -3.33
N GLU A 86 17.93 -16.71 -4.12
CA GLU A 86 17.75 -16.83 -5.55
C GLU A 86 18.76 -17.90 -5.96
N LEU A 87 18.29 -19.14 -6.03
CA LEU A 87 19.05 -20.24 -6.55
C LEU A 87 19.42 -19.78 -7.96
N SER A 88 20.71 -19.82 -8.30
CA SER A 88 21.11 -19.57 -9.67
C SER A 88 20.26 -20.45 -10.61
N ILE A 89 20.12 -20.07 -11.87
CA ILE A 89 19.34 -20.90 -12.82
C ILE A 89 19.89 -22.34 -12.79
N GLN A 90 21.21 -22.49 -12.60
CA GLN A 90 21.93 -23.74 -12.38
C GLN A 90 21.47 -24.48 -11.13
N ASP A 91 21.43 -23.82 -9.98
CA ASP A 91 21.00 -24.45 -8.73
C ASP A 91 19.51 -24.80 -8.77
N SER A 92 18.69 -23.94 -9.37
CA SER A 92 17.26 -24.18 -9.58
C SER A 92 17.01 -25.38 -10.47
N ALA A 93 17.73 -25.47 -11.60
CA ALA A 93 17.67 -26.62 -12.50
C ALA A 93 18.10 -27.89 -11.76
N LYS A 94 19.22 -27.86 -11.04
CA LYS A 94 19.72 -29.00 -10.28
C LYS A 94 18.74 -29.47 -9.21
N LEU A 95 18.06 -28.55 -8.53
CA LEU A 95 17.07 -28.85 -7.49
C LEU A 95 15.85 -29.61 -8.04
N VAL A 96 15.45 -29.36 -9.29
CA VAL A 96 14.37 -30.07 -9.97
C VAL A 96 14.86 -31.25 -10.83
N GLY A 97 16.12 -31.67 -10.69
CA GLY A 97 16.69 -32.79 -11.46
C GLY A 97 16.99 -32.46 -12.93
N LEU A 98 17.02 -31.18 -13.28
CA LEU A 98 17.40 -30.68 -14.60
C LEU A 98 18.87 -30.24 -14.62
N LYS A 99 19.48 -30.24 -15.80
CA LYS A 99 20.82 -29.68 -16.06
C LYS A 99 20.68 -28.59 -17.10
N LEU A 100 21.36 -27.45 -16.92
CA LEU A 100 21.40 -26.44 -17.99
C LEU A 100 22.15 -26.99 -19.21
N PRO A 101 21.66 -26.69 -20.42
CA PRO A 101 22.40 -26.99 -21.63
C PRO A 101 23.70 -26.19 -21.63
N GLU A 102 24.79 -26.81 -22.07
CA GLU A 102 26.04 -26.12 -22.32
C GLU A 102 25.80 -25.10 -23.43
N THR A 103 26.12 -23.83 -23.17
CA THR A 103 26.07 -22.78 -24.18
C THR A 103 27.06 -23.16 -25.28
N ARG A 104 26.53 -23.71 -26.39
CA ARG A 104 27.27 -23.83 -27.64
C ARG A 104 27.47 -22.41 -28.19
N HIS A 105 28.39 -21.65 -27.59
CA HIS A 105 29.01 -20.54 -28.26
C HIS A 105 29.89 -21.14 -29.35
N GLN A 106 29.26 -21.39 -30.49
CA GLN A 106 29.94 -21.52 -31.76
C GLN A 106 30.50 -20.13 -32.04
N ASN A 107 31.84 -20.04 -32.02
CA ASN A 107 32.59 -18.86 -32.46
C ASN A 107 32.24 -18.50 -33.90
#